data_AF-H0HMD4-F1
#
_entry.id   AF-H0HMD4-F1
#
_cell.length_a   1.000
_cell.length_b   1.000
_cell.length_c   1.000
_cell.angle_alpha   90.00
_cell.angle_beta   90.00
_cell.angle_gamma   90.00
#
_symmetry.space_group_name_H-M   'P 1'
#
loop_
_entity.id
_entity.type
_entity.pdbx_description
1 polymer ?
#
loop_
_entity_poly.entity_id
_entity_poly.type
_entity_poly.pdbx_seq_one_letter_code
_entity_poly.pdbx_strand_id
1 'polypeptide(L)'
;MRPLRVFREFEKQELAFVSRFKKGELAVDKGATLLVEGNHSAHLYTVLSGWGFRYKLMPDGRRQILNYPMPGDLVGLQGSLMGEMQHSVEALSPMLLCVFEREDLHELYRKHPGLAYDITWIASREEQMLDENLLSVGRRSAQERAAYLIAFIGRGA
;
A
#
# COMPACT_ATOMS: atom_id res chain seq x y z
N MET A 1 7.81 -15.35 2.40
CA MET A 1 6.69 -14.47 2.00
C MET A 1 5.59 -14.62 3.04
N ARG A 2 5.05 -13.51 3.56
CA ARG A 2 3.89 -13.46 4.47
C ARG A 2 2.84 -14.46 3.95
N PRO A 3 2.32 -15.42 4.75
CA PRO A 3 1.19 -16.23 4.35
C PRO A 3 -0.08 -15.38 4.48
N LEU A 4 -0.14 -14.30 3.71
CA LEU A 4 -1.40 -13.62 3.50
C LEU A 4 -2.23 -14.53 2.63
N ARG A 5 -3.29 -15.11 3.22
CA ARG A 5 -4.45 -15.60 2.46
C ARG A 5 -5.18 -14.48 1.69
N VAL A 6 -4.53 -13.34 1.43
CA VAL A 6 -5.07 -12.23 0.62
C VAL A 6 -5.02 -12.61 -0.84
N PHE A 7 -3.93 -13.25 -1.28
CA PHE A 7 -3.87 -13.82 -2.62
C PHE A 7 -4.38 -15.25 -2.53
N ARG A 8 -5.67 -15.42 -2.78
CA ARG A 8 -6.19 -16.72 -3.20
C ARG A 8 -5.47 -17.16 -4.46
N GLU A 9 -5.56 -18.45 -4.76
CA GLU A 9 -5.15 -18.90 -6.09
C GLU A 9 -6.00 -18.19 -7.14
N PHE A 10 -5.32 -17.56 -8.08
CA PHE A 10 -5.96 -16.92 -9.23
C PHE A 10 -6.48 -17.98 -10.19
N GLU A 11 -7.67 -17.72 -10.74
CA GLU A 11 -8.17 -18.54 -11.84
C GLU A 11 -7.24 -18.40 -13.06
N LYS A 12 -7.23 -19.38 -13.97
CA LYS A 12 -6.34 -19.35 -15.15
C LYS A 12 -6.47 -18.06 -15.96
N GLN A 13 -7.69 -17.54 -16.08
CA GLN A 13 -7.98 -16.28 -16.78
C GLN A 13 -7.40 -15.05 -16.04
N GLU A 14 -7.42 -15.09 -14.71
CA GLU A 14 -6.87 -14.02 -13.86
C GLU A 14 -5.34 -14.06 -13.88
N LEU A 15 -4.73 -15.24 -13.85
CA LEU A 15 -3.26 -15.40 -13.99
C LEU A 15 -2.76 -14.79 -15.29
N ALA A 16 -3.43 -15.09 -16.41
CA ALA A 16 -3.08 -14.53 -17.71
C ALA A 16 -3.21 -13.00 -17.73
N PHE A 17 -4.28 -12.47 -17.11
CA PHE A 17 -4.47 -11.03 -16.98
C PHE A 17 -3.41 -10.39 -16.09
N VAL A 18 -3.21 -10.88 -14.85
CA VAL A 18 -2.24 -10.35 -13.88
C VAL A 18 -0.82 -10.38 -14.44
N SER A 19 -0.45 -11.43 -15.18
CA SER A 19 0.87 -11.53 -15.83
C SER A 19 1.08 -10.46 -16.90
N ARG A 20 0.03 -10.02 -17.60
CA ARG A 20 0.09 -8.91 -18.56
C ARG A 20 -0.05 -7.54 -17.90
N PHE A 21 -0.82 -7.49 -16.82
CA PHE A 21 -1.08 -6.30 -16.02
C PHE A 21 0.19 -5.85 -15.27
N LYS A 22 1.01 -6.81 -14.82
CA LYS A 22 2.36 -6.57 -14.31
C LYS A 22 3.24 -6.02 -15.44
N LYS A 23 3.73 -4.80 -15.29
CA LYS A 23 4.65 -4.15 -16.24
C LYS A 23 6.11 -4.39 -15.90
N GLY A 24 6.41 -4.73 -14.66
CA GLY A 24 7.77 -5.02 -14.22
C GLY A 24 7.90 -5.02 -12.70
N GLU A 25 9.14 -4.90 -12.26
CA GLU A 25 9.49 -4.72 -10.87
C GLU A 25 10.32 -3.44 -10.71
N LEU A 26 10.09 -2.74 -9.60
CA LEU A 26 10.84 -1.55 -9.22
C LEU A 26 11.56 -1.82 -7.91
N ALA A 27 12.90 -1.79 -7.97
CA ALA A 27 13.74 -1.77 -6.79
C ALA A 27 13.89 -0.32 -6.31
N VAL A 28 13.69 -0.11 -5.00
CA VAL A 28 13.75 1.21 -4.37
C VAL A 28 14.70 1.12 -3.18
N ASP A 29 15.72 1.97 -3.19
CA ASP A 29 16.67 2.06 -2.09
C ASP A 29 16.04 2.67 -0.85
N LYS A 30 16.59 2.33 0.33
CA LYS A 30 16.19 2.95 1.59
C LYS A 30 16.29 4.48 1.50
N GLY A 31 15.25 5.18 1.95
CA GLY A 31 15.15 6.63 1.95
C GLY A 31 14.70 7.24 0.62
N ALA A 32 14.56 6.45 -0.44
CA ALA A 32 14.02 6.94 -1.70
C ALA A 32 12.50 7.14 -1.58
N THR A 33 12.02 8.23 -2.18
CA THR A 33 10.59 8.56 -2.22
C THR A 33 9.93 7.83 -3.38
N LEU A 34 8.90 7.04 -3.08
CA LEU A 34 8.12 6.28 -4.06
C LEU A 34 6.96 7.09 -4.63
N LEU A 35 6.20 7.77 -3.76
CA LEU A 35 5.09 8.64 -4.14
C LEU A 35 5.20 9.97 -3.40
N VAL A 36 4.77 11.05 -4.05
CA VAL A 36 4.78 12.41 -3.51
C VAL A 36 3.34 12.91 -3.43
N GLU A 37 2.98 13.52 -2.30
CA GLU A 37 1.71 14.23 -2.13
C GLU A 37 1.52 15.32 -3.22
N GLY A 38 0.30 15.43 -3.75
CA GLY A 38 -0.05 16.36 -4.83
C GLY A 38 0.36 15.89 -6.24
N ASN A 39 1.18 14.85 -6.37
CA ASN A 39 1.55 14.32 -7.67
C ASN A 39 0.51 13.32 -8.20
N HIS A 40 0.37 13.31 -9.52
CA HIS A 40 -0.35 12.28 -10.26
C HIS A 40 0.61 11.12 -10.50
N SER A 41 0.29 9.94 -9.96
CA SER A 41 1.05 8.72 -10.27
C SER A 41 0.41 7.99 -11.45
N ALA A 42 1.19 7.70 -12.49
CA ALA A 42 0.78 6.83 -13.58
C ALA A 42 0.75 5.34 -13.18
N HIS A 43 1.32 5.01 -12.01
CA HIS A 43 1.54 3.64 -11.58
C HIS A 43 0.88 3.33 -10.23
N LEU A 44 0.51 2.06 -10.11
CA LEU A 44 0.11 1.39 -8.89
C LEU A 44 1.16 0.33 -8.57
N TYR A 45 1.38 0.06 -7.28
CA TYR A 45 2.37 -0.90 -6.83
C TYR A 45 1.79 -1.90 -5.85
N THR A 46 2.30 -3.13 -5.89
CA THR A 46 2.19 -4.07 -4.76
C THR A 46 3.57 -4.27 -4.15
N VAL A 47 3.68 -4.17 -2.83
CA VAL A 47 4.95 -4.43 -2.15
C VAL A 47 5.26 -5.94 -2.19
N LEU A 48 6.41 -6.31 -2.76
CA LEU A 48 6.89 -7.69 -2.83
C LEU A 48 7.83 -8.00 -1.66
N SER A 49 8.70 -7.05 -1.31
CA SER A 49 9.60 -7.14 -0.15
C SER A 49 9.94 -5.75 0.39
N GLY A 50 10.41 -5.70 1.63
CA GLY A 50 10.73 -4.45 2.31
C GLY A 50 9.49 -3.72 2.85
N TRP A 51 9.72 -2.50 3.33
CA TRP A 51 8.75 -1.72 4.08
C TRP A 51 8.93 -0.25 3.73
N GLY A 52 7.83 0.47 3.62
CA GLY A 52 7.81 1.92 3.52
C GLY A 52 7.12 2.55 4.72
N PHE A 53 7.04 3.88 4.70
CA PHE A 53 6.07 4.59 5.52
C PHE A 53 5.33 5.62 4.66
N ARG A 54 4.03 5.72 4.92
CA ARG A 54 3.13 6.71 4.38
C ARG A 54 3.13 7.92 5.30
N TYR A 55 3.23 9.13 4.77
CA TYR A 55 3.25 10.34 5.59
C TYR A 55 2.63 11.56 4.91
N LYS A 56 2.26 12.53 5.73
CA LYS A 56 2.02 13.92 5.30
C LYS A 56 3.06 14.84 5.91
N LEU A 57 3.41 15.88 5.17
CA LEU A 57 4.19 17.00 5.69
C LEU A 57 3.23 18.09 6.18
N MET A 58 3.50 18.57 7.38
CA MET A 58 2.79 19.70 7.97
C MET A 58 3.43 21.01 7.49
N PRO A 59 2.69 22.14 7.49
CA PRO A 59 3.25 23.44 7.10
C PRO A 59 4.47 23.88 7.91
N ASP A 60 4.61 23.38 9.14
CA ASP A 60 5.74 23.64 10.04
C ASP A 60 6.94 22.69 9.80
N GLY A 61 6.91 21.88 8.76
CA GLY A 61 7.96 20.93 8.39
C GLY A 61 7.94 19.61 9.17
N ARG A 62 7.04 19.46 10.15
CA ARG A 62 6.89 18.18 10.84
C ARG A 62 6.26 17.13 9.92
N ARG A 63 6.60 15.88 10.18
CA ARG A 63 6.09 14.72 9.46
C ARG A 63 5.10 13.95 10.33
N GLN A 64 3.91 13.69 9.81
CA GLN A 64 2.97 12.77 10.44
C GLN A 64 2.98 11.44 9.67
N ILE A 65 3.43 10.38 10.33
CA ILE A 65 3.33 9.01 9.78
C ILE A 65 1.88 8.55 9.88
N LEU A 66 1.35 8.03 8.78
CA LEU A 66 -0.03 7.57 8.64
C LEU A 66 -0.16 6.05 8.64
N ASN A 67 0.76 5.34 7.99
CA ASN A 67 0.79 3.87 7.94
C ASN A 67 2.17 3.36 7.46
N TYR A 68 2.39 2.04 7.50
CA TYR A 68 3.60 1.36 7.04
C TYR A 68 3.25 0.33 5.95
N PRO A 69 3.41 0.66 4.65
CA PRO A 69 3.27 -0.33 3.58
C PRO A 69 4.28 -1.48 3.74
N MET A 70 3.78 -2.70 3.71
CA MET A 70 4.51 -3.96 3.89
C MET A 70 4.17 -4.97 2.78
N PRO A 71 4.88 -6.12 2.68
CA PRO A 71 4.64 -7.07 1.60
C PRO A 71 3.18 -7.53 1.52
N GLY A 72 2.61 -7.43 0.32
CA GLY A 72 1.19 -7.70 0.03
C GLY A 72 0.27 -6.48 0.05
N ASP A 73 0.78 -5.29 0.38
CA ASP A 73 -0.01 -4.06 0.42
C ASP A 73 0.01 -3.35 -0.94
N LEU A 74 -1.09 -2.66 -1.27
CA LEU A 74 -1.20 -1.81 -2.46
C LEU A 74 -0.75 -0.38 -2.15
N VAL A 75 0.08 0.20 -3.02
CA VAL A 75 0.54 1.59 -2.92
C VAL A 75 0.15 2.35 -4.19
N GLY A 76 -0.50 3.50 -4.05
CA GLY A 76 -0.93 4.35 -5.17
C GLY A 76 -2.40 4.22 -5.60
N LEU A 77 -3.20 3.36 -4.93
CA LEU A 77 -4.62 3.16 -5.27
C LEU A 77 -5.45 4.44 -5.14
N GLN A 78 -5.20 5.25 -4.10
CA GLN A 78 -5.92 6.50 -3.88
C GLN A 78 -5.74 7.46 -5.06
N GLY A 79 -4.50 7.77 -5.45
CA GLY A 79 -4.25 8.64 -6.61
C GLY A 79 -4.74 8.02 -7.92
N SER A 80 -4.79 6.69 -7.99
CA SER A 80 -5.37 5.99 -9.15
C SER A 80 -6.86 6.28 -9.32
N LEU A 81 -7.61 6.39 -8.22
CA LEU A 81 -9.07 6.59 -8.22
C LEU A 81 -9.50 8.06 -8.06
N MET A 82 -8.69 8.89 -7.39
CA MET A 82 -9.03 10.27 -7.00
C MET A 82 -8.27 11.33 -7.81
N GLY A 83 -7.41 10.92 -8.74
CA GLY A 83 -6.60 11.81 -9.59
C GLY A 83 -5.22 12.11 -9.00
N GLU A 84 -5.14 12.47 -7.72
CA GLU A 84 -3.90 12.86 -7.05
C GLU A 84 -3.66 12.12 -5.72
N MET A 85 -2.39 12.00 -5.33
CA MET A 85 -2.00 11.42 -4.05
C MET A 85 -2.17 12.43 -2.90
N GLN A 86 -2.86 12.03 -1.82
CA GLN A 86 -3.04 12.88 -0.63
C GLN A 86 -1.96 12.67 0.45
N HIS A 87 -0.90 11.96 0.11
CA HIS A 87 0.21 11.61 1.00
C HIS A 87 1.43 11.20 0.19
N SER A 88 2.58 11.24 0.83
CA SER A 88 3.84 10.71 0.30
C SER A 88 4.10 9.30 0.83
N VAL A 89 4.92 8.54 0.11
CA VAL A 89 5.44 7.24 0.52
C VAL A 89 6.95 7.22 0.31
N GLU A 90 7.69 6.83 1.34
CA GLU A 90 9.15 6.70 1.30
C GLU A 90 9.56 5.31 1.80
N ALA A 91 10.62 4.77 1.21
CA ALA A 91 11.14 3.46 1.55
C ALA A 91 11.89 3.50 2.89
N LEU A 92 11.44 2.69 3.87
CA LEU A 92 12.08 2.55 5.18
C LEU A 92 13.25 1.57 5.15
N SER A 93 13.15 0.57 4.27
CA SER A 93 14.18 -0.40 3.92
C SER A 93 14.38 -0.41 2.40
N PRO A 94 15.37 -1.14 1.85
CA PRO A 94 15.30 -1.54 0.45
C PRO A 94 13.95 -2.24 0.19
N MET A 95 13.25 -1.83 -0.86
CA MET A 95 11.95 -2.35 -1.24
C MET A 95 11.99 -2.92 -2.66
N LEU A 96 11.24 -3.98 -2.88
CA LEU A 96 10.91 -4.48 -4.21
C LEU A 96 9.40 -4.35 -4.43
N LEU A 97 9.02 -3.76 -5.55
CA LEU A 97 7.62 -3.46 -5.87
C LEU A 97 7.25 -4.11 -7.20
N CYS A 98 6.06 -4.71 -7.26
CA CYS A 98 5.43 -5.07 -8.53
C CYS A 98 4.75 -3.83 -9.10
N VAL A 99 5.01 -3.51 -10.37
CA VAL A 99 4.49 -2.29 -11.02
C VAL A 99 3.29 -2.62 -11.91
N PHE A 100 2.24 -1.82 -11.79
CA PHE A 100 1.05 -1.85 -12.63
C PHE A 100 0.76 -0.47 -13.22
N GLU A 101 0.16 -0.42 -14.40
CA GLU A 101 -0.33 0.83 -14.98
C GLU A 101 -1.70 1.18 -14.44
N ARG A 102 -1.88 2.45 -14.07
CA ARG A 102 -3.15 2.98 -13.56
C ARG A 102 -4.29 2.80 -14.57
N GLU A 103 -4.01 3.02 -15.85
CA GLU A 103 -5.02 3.02 -16.91
C GLU A 103 -5.68 1.65 -17.08
N ASP A 104 -4.91 0.58 -16.85
CA ASP A 104 -5.39 -0.79 -16.94
C ASP A 104 -6.30 -1.18 -15.75
N LEU A 105 -6.33 -0.38 -14.66
CA LEU A 105 -7.14 -0.66 -13.47
C LEU A 105 -8.64 -0.66 -13.80
N HIS A 106 -9.10 0.23 -14.68
CA HIS A 106 -10.49 0.26 -15.12
C HIS A 106 -10.90 -1.03 -15.86
N GLU A 107 -9.99 -1.60 -16.65
CA GLU A 107 -10.24 -2.88 -17.33
C GLU A 107 -10.34 -4.03 -16.32
N LEU A 108 -9.46 -4.05 -15.30
CA LEU A 108 -9.51 -5.00 -14.20
C LEU A 108 -10.90 -5.00 -13.53
N TYR A 109 -11.38 -3.82 -13.12
CA TYR A 109 -12.70 -3.69 -12.49
C TYR A 109 -13.85 -4.15 -13.39
N ARG A 110 -13.73 -3.96 -14.71
CA ARG A 110 -14.80 -4.31 -15.67
C ARG A 110 -14.81 -5.78 -16.06
N LYS A 111 -13.63 -6.40 -16.22
CA LYS A 111 -13.49 -7.76 -16.79
C LYS A 111 -13.17 -8.84 -15.76
N HIS A 112 -12.67 -8.46 -14.59
CA HIS A 112 -12.19 -9.40 -13.58
C HIS A 112 -12.77 -9.07 -12.20
N PRO A 113 -14.06 -9.38 -11.96
CA PRO A 113 -14.74 -9.04 -10.70
C PRO A 113 -14.12 -9.71 -9.47
N GLY A 114 -13.50 -10.88 -9.62
CA GLY A 114 -12.74 -11.53 -8.55
C GLY A 114 -11.55 -10.67 -8.10
N LEU A 115 -10.70 -10.24 -9.04
CA LEU A 115 -9.59 -9.32 -8.76
C LEU A 115 -10.09 -7.96 -8.23
N ALA A 116 -11.21 -7.46 -8.73
CA ALA A 116 -11.82 -6.22 -8.23
C ALA A 116 -12.24 -6.34 -6.75
N TYR A 117 -12.81 -7.50 -6.38
CA TYR A 117 -13.11 -7.83 -4.99
C TYR A 117 -11.84 -7.89 -4.15
N ASP A 118 -10.78 -8.53 -4.66
CA ASP A 118 -9.49 -8.64 -3.96
C ASP A 118 -8.88 -7.24 -3.69
N ILE A 119 -8.94 -6.31 -4.64
CA ILE A 119 -8.51 -4.91 -4.43
C ILE A 119 -9.38 -4.22 -3.38
N THR A 120 -10.70 -4.41 -3.43
CA THR A 120 -11.65 -3.82 -2.48
C THR A 120 -11.40 -4.35 -1.06
N TRP A 121 -11.13 -5.65 -0.93
CA TRP A 121 -10.73 -6.28 0.32
C TRP A 121 -9.44 -5.66 0.89
N ILE A 122 -8.42 -5.46 0.05
CA ILE A 122 -7.18 -4.79 0.46
C ILE A 122 -7.47 -3.36 0.94
N ALA A 123 -8.29 -2.60 0.22
CA ALA A 123 -8.66 -1.23 0.60
C ALA A 123 -9.42 -1.18 1.94
N SER A 124 -10.36 -2.11 2.18
CA SER A 124 -11.07 -2.21 3.46
C SER A 124 -10.13 -2.58 4.61
N ARG A 125 -9.14 -3.45 4.37
CA ARG A 125 -8.13 -3.76 5.38
C ARG A 125 -7.26 -2.55 5.72
N GLU A 126 -6.91 -1.72 4.75
CA GLU A 126 -6.21 -0.45 5.00
C GLU A 126 -7.05 0.52 5.82
N GLU A 127 -8.37 0.59 5.57
CA GLU A 127 -9.30 1.39 6.37
C GLU A 127 -9.36 0.90 7.83
N GLN A 128 -9.46 -0.41 8.06
CA GLN A 128 -9.37 -0.99 9.40
C GLN A 128 -8.06 -0.64 10.13
N MET A 129 -6.93 -0.56 9.41
CA MET A 129 -5.65 -0.14 9.99
C MET A 129 -5.66 1.36 10.36
N LEU A 130 -6.32 2.19 9.57
CA LEU A 130 -6.46 3.62 9.87
C LEU A 130 -7.30 3.85 11.13
N ASP A 131 -8.35 3.06 11.36
CA ASP A 131 -9.14 3.11 12.59
C ASP A 131 -8.28 2.85 13.84
N GLU A 132 -7.41 1.86 13.78
CA GLU A 132 -6.48 1.55 14.87
C GLU A 132 -5.43 2.65 15.09
N ASN A 133 -4.98 3.29 14.02
CA ASN A 133 -4.09 4.45 14.11
C ASN A 133 -4.81 5.66 14.71
N LEU A 134 -6.08 5.90 14.35
CA LEU A 134 -6.90 6.95 14.95
C LEU A 134 -7.16 6.68 16.43
N LEU A 135 -7.49 5.45 16.81
CA LEU A 135 -7.62 5.03 18.21
C LEU A 135 -6.30 5.26 18.98
N SER A 136 -5.16 4.97 18.34
CA SER A 136 -3.84 5.21 18.91
C SER A 136 -3.60 6.67 19.22
N VAL A 137 -3.94 7.57 18.28
CA VAL A 137 -3.81 9.01 18.45
C VAL A 137 -4.74 9.54 19.55
N GLY A 138 -5.99 9.07 19.57
CA GLY A 138 -7.01 9.62 20.47
C GLY A 138 -7.02 9.05 21.89
N ARG A 139 -6.64 7.78 22.08
CA ARG A 139 -6.93 7.04 23.33
C ARG A 139 -5.78 6.19 23.89
N ARG A 140 -4.70 5.94 23.14
CA ARG A 140 -3.54 5.19 23.64
C ARG A 140 -2.48 6.13 24.23
N SER A 141 -1.94 5.79 25.39
CA SER A 141 -0.73 6.39 25.96
C SER A 141 0.49 6.15 25.06
N ALA A 142 1.60 6.85 25.32
CA ALA A 142 2.83 6.70 24.54
C ALA A 142 3.36 5.24 24.56
N GLN A 143 3.30 4.57 25.71
CA GLN A 143 3.71 3.18 25.85
C GLN A 143 2.81 2.23 25.06
N GLU A 144 1.48 2.42 25.12
CA GLU A 144 0.53 1.61 24.36
C GLU A 144 0.69 1.81 22.85
N ARG A 145 0.96 3.04 22.38
CA ARG A 145 1.25 3.31 20.97
C ARG A 145 2.51 2.57 20.49
N ALA A 146 3.57 2.60 21.29
CA ALA A 146 4.81 1.88 20.97
C ALA A 146 4.59 0.36 20.97
N ALA A 147 3.90 -0.18 21.98
CA ALA A 147 3.57 -1.60 22.06
C ALA A 147 2.69 -2.05 20.88
N TYR A 148 1.67 -1.25 20.52
CA TYR A 148 0.82 -1.52 19.37
C TYR A 148 1.65 -1.56 18.07
N LEU A 149 2.52 -0.57 17.84
CA LEU A 149 3.38 -0.54 16.66
C LEU A 149 4.30 -1.76 16.58
N ILE A 150 4.95 -2.14 17.69
CA ILE A 150 5.81 -3.33 17.75
C ILE A 150 4.98 -4.60 17.48
N ALA A 151 3.80 -4.71 18.06
CA ALA A 151 2.92 -5.85 17.84
C ALA A 151 2.39 -5.92 16.40
N PHE A 152 2.07 -4.78 15.80
CA PHE A 152 1.63 -4.67 14.40
C PHE A 152 2.74 -5.13 13.45
N ILE A 153 3.95 -4.58 13.64
CA ILE A 153 5.15 -4.94 12.88
C ILE A 153 5.50 -6.43 13.09
N GLY A 154 5.48 -6.90 14.33
CA GLY A 154 5.84 -8.28 14.68
C GLY A 154 4.85 -9.34 14.18
N ARG A 155 3.60 -8.97 13.89
CA ARG A 155 2.63 -9.84 13.21
C ARG A 155 2.78 -9.84 11.69
N GLY A 156 3.52 -8.86 11.14
CA GLY A 156 3.73 -8.66 9.71
C GLY A 156 5.06 -9.17 9.15
N ALA A 157 6.02 -9.52 10.03
CA ALA A 157 7.32 -10.11 9.69
C ALA A 157 7.26 -11.63 9.48
#